data_AF-A0A9E2V2U5-F1
#
_entry.id   AF-A0A9E2V2U5-F1
#
_cell.length_a   1.000
_cell.length_b   1.000
_cell.length_c   1.000
_cell.angle_alpha   90.00
_cell.angle_beta   90.00
_cell.angle_gamma   90.00
#
_symmetry.space_group_name_H-M   'P 1'
#
loop_
_entity.id
_entity.type
_entity.pdbx_description
1 polymer ?
#
loop_
_entity_poly.entity_id
_entity_poly.type
_entity_poly.pdbx_seq_one_letter_code
_entity_poly.pdbx_strand_id
1 'polypeptide(L)'
;AYFRWLDDTVDERLVDQRERRAFVARQRTLLAQATAGAAPTDVSPEEALLVSLVRSAQASARRGEPAVGGLDGRSDGLLLCLHSMLDVMDLDARRRGSPVTQDELDDYTGRLAIAVTEALHHCIGHGRCSPHDETRYVAVAGAHITHMLRDLAEDLDAGYLNIPSEVIADRPVSFQDLHTPELRDWVRDRVALARSSFATGRRCLAQTESPRCRLAGHAYIARFEWVLDTVERDGYRLRRSYPERATWRGGLTIAADGARSALAGARPAARRTRGVPKPGPAERSANRTVG
;
A
#
# COMPACT_ATOMS: atom_id res chain seq x y z
N ALA A 1 -2.51 -9.13 13.96
CA ALA A 1 -2.69 -8.86 15.40
C ALA A 1 -2.01 -7.56 15.79
N TYR A 2 -0.67 -7.47 15.73
CA TYR A 2 0.06 -6.25 16.10
C TYR A 2 -0.47 -4.97 15.44
N PHE A 3 -0.53 -4.92 14.10
CA PHE A 3 -1.02 -3.72 13.40
C PHE A 3 -2.45 -3.33 13.75
N ARG A 4 -3.35 -4.30 13.97
CA ARG A 4 -4.73 -4.00 14.37
C ARG A 4 -4.78 -3.39 15.78
N TRP A 5 -4.00 -3.93 16.72
CA TRP A 5 -3.91 -3.36 18.07
C TRP A 5 -3.29 -1.96 18.07
N LEU A 6 -2.26 -1.73 17.26
CA LEU A 6 -1.61 -0.43 17.08
C LEU A 6 -2.60 0.62 16.57
N ASP A 7 -3.31 0.29 15.49
CA ASP A 7 -4.40 1.07 14.87
C ASP A 7 -5.53 1.37 15.87
N ASP A 8 -6.11 0.34 16.50
CA ASP A 8 -7.13 0.47 17.55
C ASP A 8 -6.71 1.42 18.68
N THR A 9 -5.45 1.33 19.10
CA THR A 9 -4.94 2.13 20.21
C THR A 9 -4.80 3.60 19.84
N VAL A 10 -4.31 3.89 18.63
CA VAL A 10 -4.15 5.26 18.13
C VAL A 10 -5.50 5.90 17.81
N ASP A 11 -6.40 5.19 17.13
CA ASP A 11 -7.63 5.80 16.60
C ASP A 11 -8.78 5.83 17.61
N GLU A 12 -8.95 4.76 18.38
CA GLU A 12 -10.14 4.55 19.21
C GLU A 12 -9.86 4.78 20.70
N ARG A 13 -8.73 4.28 21.23
CA ARG A 13 -8.50 4.22 22.68
C ARG A 13 -7.86 5.48 23.26
N LEU A 14 -6.89 6.06 22.56
CA LEU A 14 -6.15 7.23 23.03
C LEU A 14 -6.80 8.51 22.48
N VAL A 15 -7.49 9.25 23.37
CA VAL A 15 -8.20 10.48 23.01
C VAL A 15 -7.26 11.68 22.94
N ASP A 16 -6.22 11.72 23.78
CA ASP A 16 -5.26 12.82 23.84
C ASP A 16 -4.13 12.67 22.79
N GLN A 17 -3.78 13.78 22.14
CA GLN A 17 -2.76 13.79 21.08
C GLN A 17 -1.37 13.50 21.64
N ARG A 18 -1.04 14.01 22.83
CA ARG A 18 0.27 13.78 23.46
C ARG A 18 0.40 12.32 23.86
N GLU A 19 -0.66 11.69 24.37
CA GLU A 19 -0.68 10.25 24.66
C GLU A 19 -0.50 9.40 23.39
N ARG A 20 -1.24 9.68 22.30
CA ARG A 20 -1.05 9.00 21.00
C ARG A 20 0.39 9.08 20.52
N ARG A 21 0.98 10.29 20.54
CA ARG A 21 2.37 10.51 20.11
C ARG A 21 3.38 9.80 21.00
N ALA A 22 3.19 9.84 22.33
CA ALA A 22 4.05 9.13 23.26
C ALA A 22 3.99 7.61 23.04
N PHE A 23 2.80 7.08 22.78
CA PHE A 23 2.59 5.67 22.44
C PHE A 23 3.33 5.27 21.16
N VAL A 24 3.16 6.02 20.05
CA VAL A 24 3.87 5.73 18.79
C VAL A 24 5.39 5.87 18.96
N ALA A 25 5.88 6.86 19.71
CA ALA A 25 7.29 7.02 20.01
C ALA A 25 7.88 5.83 20.80
N ARG A 26 7.10 5.26 21.73
CA ARG A 26 7.46 4.02 22.42
C ARG A 26 7.58 2.85 21.43
N GLN A 27 6.63 2.69 20.50
CA GLN A 27 6.72 1.63 19.48
C GLN A 27 7.95 1.77 18.58
N ARG A 28 8.31 2.99 18.17
CA ARG A 28 9.55 3.26 17.42
C ARG A 28 10.80 2.91 18.21
N THR A 29 10.82 3.22 19.50
CA THR A 29 11.94 2.89 20.40
C THR A 29 12.10 1.38 20.52
N LEU A 30 11.00 0.65 20.70
CA LEU A 30 11.01 -0.82 20.74
C LEU A 30 11.48 -1.43 19.43
N LEU A 31 11.02 -0.92 18.28
CA LEU A 31 11.49 -1.35 16.96
C LEU A 31 13.00 -1.12 16.83
N ALA A 32 13.49 0.08 17.17
CA ALA A 32 14.92 0.39 17.09
C ALA A 32 15.78 -0.52 17.98
N GLN A 33 15.34 -0.77 19.22
CA GLN A 33 16.02 -1.67 20.15
C GLN A 33 16.03 -3.12 19.62
N ALA A 34 14.89 -3.64 19.18
CA ALA A 34 14.79 -4.99 18.64
C ALA A 34 15.64 -5.16 17.37
N THR A 35 15.63 -4.17 16.47
CA THR A 35 16.44 -4.18 15.24
C THR A 35 17.93 -4.16 15.55
N ALA A 36 18.36 -3.48 16.62
CA ALA A 36 19.73 -3.51 17.13
C ALA A 36 20.10 -4.83 17.84
N GLY A 37 19.16 -5.78 17.97
CA GLY A 37 19.38 -7.07 18.64
C GLY A 37 19.27 -7.01 20.16
N ALA A 38 18.85 -5.88 20.73
CA ALA A 38 18.58 -5.78 22.16
C ALA A 38 17.33 -6.61 22.53
N ALA A 39 17.20 -6.96 23.81
CA ALA A 39 16.00 -7.53 24.38
C ALA A 39 15.29 -6.45 25.22
N PRO A 40 14.29 -5.74 24.66
CA PRO A 40 13.54 -4.75 25.41
C PRO A 40 12.92 -5.37 26.66
N THR A 41 13.07 -4.70 27.80
CA THR A 41 12.40 -5.03 29.06
C THR A 41 11.08 -4.27 29.16
N ASP A 42 10.15 -4.76 29.99
CA ASP A 42 8.84 -4.10 30.21
C ASP A 42 7.99 -3.96 28.93
N VAL A 43 7.87 -5.05 28.16
CA VAL A 43 7.01 -5.11 26.97
C VAL A 43 5.64 -5.67 27.32
N SER A 44 4.57 -5.04 26.81
CA SER A 44 3.23 -5.61 26.87
C SER A 44 3.11 -6.88 26.01
N PRO A 45 2.07 -7.72 26.20
CA PRO A 45 1.82 -8.86 25.32
C PRO A 45 1.71 -8.49 23.84
N GLU A 46 1.12 -7.34 23.52
CA GLU A 46 0.98 -6.86 22.15
C GLU A 46 2.29 -6.30 21.60
N GLU A 47 3.07 -5.59 22.42
CA GLU A 47 4.42 -5.14 22.06
C GLU A 47 5.38 -6.30 21.82
N ALA A 48 5.19 -7.42 22.54
CA ALA A 48 5.95 -8.65 22.29
C ALA A 48 5.74 -9.19 20.86
N LEU A 49 4.59 -8.92 20.23
CA LEU A 49 4.36 -9.27 18.83
C LEU A 49 5.30 -8.50 17.89
N LEU A 50 5.52 -7.19 18.12
CA LEU A 50 6.49 -6.39 17.36
C LEU A 50 7.89 -6.99 17.47
N VAL A 51 8.33 -7.26 18.70
CA VAL A 51 9.65 -7.84 18.97
C VAL A 51 9.80 -9.19 18.28
N SER A 52 8.75 -10.01 18.29
CA SER A 52 8.74 -11.31 17.60
C SER A 52 8.84 -11.17 16.08
N LEU A 53 8.18 -10.19 15.48
CA LEU A 53 8.26 -9.93 14.03
C LEU A 53 9.69 -9.53 13.63
N VAL A 54 10.32 -8.63 14.38
CA VAL A 54 11.71 -8.20 14.13
C VAL A 54 12.69 -9.37 14.25
N ARG A 55 12.53 -10.20 15.30
CA ARG A 55 13.38 -11.39 15.48
C ARG A 55 13.19 -12.40 14.36
N SER A 56 11.97 -12.57 13.85
CA SER A 56 11.69 -13.44 12.71
C SER A 56 12.43 -12.97 11.46
N ALA A 57 12.34 -11.67 11.14
CA ALA A 57 13.09 -11.04 10.05
C ALA A 57 14.60 -11.28 10.17
N GLN A 58 15.18 -10.96 11.33
CA GLN A 58 16.61 -11.18 11.60
C GLN A 58 17.03 -12.64 11.51
N ALA A 59 16.19 -13.58 11.98
CA ALA A 59 16.48 -15.00 11.93
C ALA A 59 16.52 -15.51 10.47
N SER A 60 15.61 -15.03 9.61
CA SER A 60 15.64 -15.35 8.17
C SER A 60 16.90 -14.83 7.50
N ALA A 61 17.29 -13.59 7.78
CA ALA A 61 18.55 -13.03 7.28
C ALA A 61 19.78 -13.86 7.70
N ARG A 62 19.84 -14.33 8.95
CA ARG A 62 20.93 -15.19 9.45
C ARG A 62 20.99 -16.56 8.78
N ARG A 63 19.86 -17.10 8.31
CA ARG A 63 19.80 -18.36 7.55
C ARG A 63 20.23 -18.20 6.09
N GLY A 64 20.61 -16.98 5.66
CA GLY A 64 20.96 -16.69 4.28
C GLY A 64 19.76 -16.78 3.33
N GLU A 65 18.54 -16.67 3.87
CA GLU A 65 17.36 -16.55 3.03
C GLU A 65 17.43 -15.19 2.30
N PRO A 66 17.16 -15.16 0.98
CA PRO A 66 17.20 -13.91 0.23
C PRO A 66 16.24 -12.90 0.86
N ALA A 67 16.63 -11.62 0.87
CA ALA A 67 15.74 -10.55 1.27
C ALA A 67 14.55 -10.54 0.30
N VAL A 68 13.35 -10.78 0.82
CA VAL A 68 12.13 -10.87 0.02
C VAL A 68 11.32 -9.63 0.32
N GLY A 69 11.51 -8.62 -0.53
CA GLY A 69 10.91 -7.32 -0.34
C GLY A 69 11.85 -6.17 -0.67
N GLY A 70 11.33 -4.95 -0.54
CA GLY A 70 12.07 -3.72 -0.79
C GLY A 70 12.36 -3.43 -2.28
N LEU A 71 12.62 -2.16 -2.55
CA LEU A 71 12.94 -1.65 -3.89
C LEU A 71 14.32 -2.11 -4.38
N ASP A 72 15.27 -2.34 -3.47
CA ASP A 72 16.63 -2.69 -3.84
C ASP A 72 16.94 -4.20 -3.77
N GLY A 73 15.94 -5.01 -3.41
CA GLY A 73 16.07 -6.47 -3.24
C GLY A 73 17.05 -6.90 -2.15
N ARG A 74 17.50 -5.96 -1.31
CA ARG A 74 18.43 -6.21 -0.19
C ARG A 74 17.81 -5.86 1.16
N SER A 75 16.84 -4.95 1.16
CA SER A 75 16.10 -4.56 2.36
C SER A 75 15.12 -5.65 2.78
N ASP A 76 15.07 -5.98 4.08
CA ASP A 76 14.06 -6.89 4.61
C ASP A 76 12.68 -6.22 4.52
N GLY A 77 11.80 -6.77 3.68
CA GLY A 77 10.45 -6.24 3.47
C GLY A 77 9.65 -6.13 4.76
N LEU A 78 9.81 -7.04 5.72
CA LEU A 78 9.11 -6.96 7.00
C LEU A 78 9.60 -5.78 7.84
N LEU A 79 10.90 -5.50 7.85
CA LEU A 79 11.41 -4.32 8.56
C LEU A 79 10.94 -3.02 7.88
N LEU A 80 11.00 -2.97 6.55
CA LEU A 80 10.47 -1.84 5.78
C LEU A 80 8.98 -1.63 6.09
N CYS A 81 8.20 -2.72 6.15
CA CYS A 81 6.80 -2.70 6.54
C CYS A 81 6.58 -2.06 7.91
N LEU A 82 7.31 -2.51 8.93
CA LEU A 82 7.19 -2.03 10.30
C LEU A 82 7.54 -0.55 10.42
N HIS A 83 8.63 -0.11 9.77
CA HIS A 83 9.02 1.29 9.75
C HIS A 83 7.95 2.17 9.08
N SER A 84 7.52 1.79 7.86
CA SER A 84 6.53 2.56 7.13
C SER A 84 5.18 2.61 7.85
N MET A 85 4.76 1.52 8.52
CA MET A 85 3.54 1.54 9.33
C MET A 85 3.64 2.47 10.55
N LEU A 86 4.80 2.55 11.20
CA LEU A 86 5.00 3.52 12.29
C LEU A 86 5.07 4.97 11.79
N ASP A 87 5.48 5.19 10.53
CA ASP A 87 5.39 6.50 9.88
C ASP A 87 3.94 6.90 9.57
N VAL A 88 3.09 5.94 9.17
CA VAL A 88 1.63 6.13 9.03
C VAL A 88 1.02 6.49 10.39
N MET A 89 1.29 5.71 11.43
CA MET A 89 0.73 5.94 12.77
C MET A 89 1.21 7.24 13.43
N ASP A 90 2.44 7.68 13.16
CA ASP A 90 2.93 8.98 13.66
C ASP A 90 2.17 10.15 13.02
N LEU A 91 1.79 10.03 11.74
CA LEU A 91 0.93 11.01 11.11
C LEU A 91 -0.47 10.98 11.73
N ASP A 92 -1.10 9.81 11.84
CA ASP A 92 -2.45 9.64 12.41
C ASP A 92 -2.54 10.17 13.84
N ALA A 93 -1.51 9.90 14.67
CA ALA A 93 -1.41 10.43 16.02
C ALA A 93 -1.39 11.97 16.08
N ARG A 94 -0.88 12.65 15.03
CA ARG A 94 -0.73 14.10 14.96
C ARG A 94 -1.92 14.79 14.28
N ARG A 95 -2.42 14.24 13.17
CA ARG A 95 -3.32 14.97 12.26
C ARG A 95 -4.77 15.03 12.71
N ARG A 96 -5.20 14.21 13.67
CA ARG A 96 -6.60 14.21 14.13
C ARG A 96 -7.03 15.61 14.59
N GLY A 97 -8.06 16.15 13.96
CA GLY A 97 -8.60 17.49 14.19
C GLY A 97 -7.83 18.62 13.49
N SER A 98 -6.86 18.31 12.63
CA SER A 98 -6.04 19.28 11.91
C SER A 98 -6.14 19.06 10.38
N PRO A 99 -6.16 20.13 9.57
CA PRO A 99 -6.01 19.99 8.12
C PRO A 99 -4.67 19.35 7.76
N VAL A 100 -4.63 18.69 6.61
CA VAL A 100 -3.43 18.09 6.01
C VAL A 100 -3.30 18.56 4.58
N THR A 101 -2.07 18.77 4.12
CA THR A 101 -1.77 19.15 2.73
C THR A 101 -1.89 17.95 1.78
N GLN A 102 -1.96 18.23 0.48
CA GLN A 102 -1.93 17.17 -0.55
C GLN A 102 -0.62 16.38 -0.47
N ASP A 103 0.51 17.05 -0.28
CA ASP A 103 1.82 16.41 -0.15
C ASP A 103 1.87 15.47 1.06
N GLU A 104 1.30 15.87 2.20
CA GLU A 104 1.22 15.00 3.39
C GLU A 104 0.33 13.77 3.15
N LEU A 105 -0.78 13.91 2.44
CA LEU A 105 -1.66 12.79 2.08
C LEU A 105 -1.01 11.84 1.06
N ASP A 106 -0.20 12.36 0.14
CA ASP A 106 0.54 11.54 -0.82
C ASP A 106 1.68 10.77 -0.12
N ASP A 107 2.42 11.41 0.78
CA ASP A 107 3.41 10.76 1.65
C ASP A 107 2.77 9.66 2.51
N TYR A 108 1.61 9.95 3.10
CA TYR A 108 0.82 9.01 3.87
C TYR A 108 0.42 7.79 3.04
N THR A 109 -0.14 8.03 1.85
CA THR A 109 -0.53 7.01 0.89
C THR A 109 0.66 6.14 0.50
N GLY A 110 1.81 6.75 0.20
CA GLY A 110 3.04 6.06 -0.18
C GLY A 110 3.55 5.15 0.93
N ARG A 111 3.64 5.66 2.17
CA ARG A 111 4.08 4.87 3.34
C ARG A 111 3.15 3.72 3.65
N LEU A 112 1.83 3.94 3.61
CA LEU A 112 0.85 2.87 3.79
C LEU A 112 0.96 1.82 2.67
N ALA A 113 1.14 2.27 1.42
CA ALA A 113 1.28 1.38 0.28
C ALA A 113 2.51 0.48 0.41
N ILE A 114 3.65 1.03 0.85
CA ILE A 114 4.84 0.25 1.20
C ILE A 114 4.51 -0.74 2.31
N ALA A 115 3.98 -0.25 3.42
CA ALA A 115 3.72 -1.07 4.61
C ALA A 115 2.86 -2.30 4.30
N VAL A 116 1.72 -2.10 3.65
CA VAL A 116 0.77 -3.18 3.33
C VAL A 116 1.32 -4.09 2.24
N THR A 117 1.99 -3.54 1.22
CA THR A 117 2.58 -4.37 0.15
C THR A 117 3.63 -5.31 0.70
N GLU A 118 4.53 -4.81 1.53
CA GLU A 118 5.60 -5.63 2.10
C GLU A 118 5.05 -6.65 3.10
N ALA A 119 4.03 -6.30 3.90
CA ALA A 119 3.33 -7.25 4.77
C ALA A 119 2.71 -8.40 3.97
N LEU A 120 2.05 -8.10 2.84
CA LEU A 120 1.46 -9.11 1.97
C LEU A 120 2.57 -10.02 1.39
N HIS A 121 3.64 -9.45 0.84
CA HIS A 121 4.73 -10.27 0.30
C HIS A 121 5.38 -11.16 1.36
N HIS A 122 5.55 -10.67 2.58
CA HIS A 122 6.05 -11.47 3.69
C HIS A 122 5.10 -12.63 4.03
N CYS A 123 3.80 -12.35 4.20
CA CYS A 123 2.83 -13.34 4.67
C CYS A 123 2.39 -14.36 3.60
N ILE A 124 2.20 -13.93 2.35
CA ILE A 124 1.64 -14.78 1.27
C ILE A 124 2.61 -15.03 0.11
N GLY A 125 3.72 -14.28 0.03
CA GLY A 125 4.73 -14.43 -1.02
C GLY A 125 5.68 -15.60 -0.81
N HIS A 126 5.91 -16.01 0.45
CA HIS A 126 6.77 -17.15 0.83
C HIS A 126 8.12 -17.18 0.10
N GLY A 127 8.81 -16.05 0.03
CA GLY A 127 10.14 -16.01 -0.55
C GLY A 127 10.22 -15.94 -2.07
N ARG A 128 9.08 -15.87 -2.78
CA ARG A 128 9.06 -15.78 -4.25
C ARG A 128 9.21 -14.33 -4.72
N CYS A 129 9.89 -14.15 -5.85
CA CYS A 129 10.19 -12.83 -6.40
C CYS A 129 8.92 -12.06 -6.79
N SER A 130 8.93 -10.77 -6.46
CA SER A 130 7.99 -9.77 -6.95
C SER A 130 8.76 -8.65 -7.64
N PRO A 131 8.12 -7.84 -8.49
CA PRO A 131 8.77 -6.68 -9.10
C PRO A 131 9.43 -5.80 -8.03
N HIS A 132 10.65 -5.34 -8.30
CA HIS A 132 11.46 -4.54 -7.37
C HIS A 132 11.41 -3.05 -7.68
N ASP A 133 10.52 -2.62 -8.57
CA ASP A 133 10.29 -1.20 -8.85
C ASP A 133 9.08 -0.67 -8.06
N GLU A 134 8.90 0.65 -8.10
CA GLU A 134 7.85 1.37 -7.37
C GLU A 134 6.43 0.97 -7.82
N THR A 135 6.26 0.38 -9.00
CA THR A 135 4.95 -0.04 -9.49
C THR A 135 4.33 -1.16 -8.65
N ARG A 136 5.11 -1.84 -7.79
CA ARG A 136 4.59 -2.83 -6.84
C ARG A 136 3.63 -2.22 -5.80
N TYR A 137 3.78 -0.93 -5.49
CA TYR A 137 3.01 -0.26 -4.44
C TYR A 137 1.71 0.37 -4.95
N VAL A 138 1.63 0.65 -6.26
CA VAL A 138 0.54 1.47 -6.84
C VAL A 138 -0.84 0.83 -6.67
N ALA A 139 -0.95 -0.51 -6.69
CA ALA A 139 -2.22 -1.18 -6.45
C ALA A 139 -2.76 -0.87 -5.04
N VAL A 140 -1.88 -0.87 -4.05
CA VAL A 140 -2.24 -0.56 -2.67
C VAL A 140 -2.49 0.94 -2.49
N ALA A 141 -1.74 1.81 -3.17
CA ALA A 141 -2.05 3.24 -3.19
C ALA A 141 -3.47 3.51 -3.73
N GLY A 142 -3.87 2.88 -4.84
CA GLY A 142 -5.24 2.96 -5.36
C GLY A 142 -6.29 2.45 -4.38
N ALA A 143 -5.98 1.37 -3.66
CA ALA A 143 -6.86 0.85 -2.62
C ALA A 143 -7.00 1.82 -1.44
N HIS A 144 -5.91 2.46 -1.04
CA HIS A 144 -5.94 3.46 0.04
C HIS A 144 -6.74 4.70 -0.33
N ILE A 145 -6.55 5.24 -1.54
CA ILE A 145 -7.39 6.35 -2.06
C ILE A 145 -8.86 5.95 -2.01
N THR A 146 -9.18 4.73 -2.45
CA THR A 146 -10.55 4.23 -2.42
C THR A 146 -11.07 4.07 -0.98
N HIS A 147 -10.24 3.67 -0.02
CA HIS A 147 -10.59 3.66 1.41
C HIS A 147 -10.91 5.07 1.90
N MET A 148 -10.04 6.04 1.68
CA MET A 148 -10.27 7.43 2.08
C MET A 148 -11.59 7.96 1.52
N LEU A 149 -11.92 7.68 0.25
CA LEU A 149 -13.21 8.08 -0.33
C LEU A 149 -14.40 7.37 0.30
N ARG A 150 -14.27 6.07 0.57
CA ARG A 150 -15.34 5.24 1.11
C ARG A 150 -15.68 5.64 2.55
N ASP A 151 -14.66 5.87 3.34
CA ASP A 151 -14.74 6.08 4.79
C ASP A 151 -14.79 7.58 5.14
N LEU A 152 -14.69 8.48 4.15
CA LEU A 152 -14.56 9.93 4.36
C LEU A 152 -15.59 10.53 5.32
N ALA A 153 -16.83 10.05 5.28
CA ALA A 153 -17.88 10.51 6.19
C ALA A 153 -17.62 10.12 7.64
N GLU A 154 -17.20 8.87 7.87
CA GLU A 154 -16.84 8.33 9.19
C GLU A 154 -15.55 9.00 9.69
N ASP A 155 -14.58 9.20 8.80
CA ASP A 155 -13.33 9.89 9.09
C ASP A 155 -13.57 11.34 9.54
N LEU A 156 -14.45 12.08 8.84
CA LEU A 156 -14.85 13.43 9.23
C LEU A 156 -15.44 13.47 10.64
N ASP A 157 -16.35 12.54 10.95
CA ASP A 157 -16.97 12.44 12.28
C ASP A 157 -15.92 12.08 13.36
N ALA A 158 -14.89 11.31 13.01
CA ALA A 158 -13.77 10.98 13.89
C ALA A 158 -12.71 12.09 14.02
N GLY A 159 -12.77 13.12 13.17
CA GLY A 159 -11.82 14.23 13.11
C GLY A 159 -10.63 13.99 12.18
N TYR A 160 -10.66 12.98 11.32
CA TYR A 160 -9.67 12.74 10.28
C TYR A 160 -10.10 13.41 8.97
N LEU A 161 -9.38 14.47 8.60
CA LEU A 161 -9.62 15.19 7.35
C LEU A 161 -8.82 14.55 6.21
N ASN A 162 -9.41 13.56 5.53
CA ASN A 162 -8.81 12.94 4.33
C ASN A 162 -9.07 13.75 3.05
N ILE A 163 -9.13 15.08 3.17
CA ILE A 163 -9.25 16.04 2.07
C ILE A 163 -8.13 17.06 2.23
N PRO A 164 -7.34 17.35 1.17
CA PRO A 164 -6.27 18.33 1.25
C PRO A 164 -6.77 19.72 1.64
N SER A 165 -6.01 20.43 2.49
CA SER A 165 -6.30 21.80 2.91
C SER A 165 -6.41 22.76 1.73
N GLU A 166 -5.67 22.51 0.65
CA GLU A 166 -5.70 23.27 -0.60
C GLU A 166 -7.07 23.20 -1.31
N VAL A 167 -7.82 22.12 -1.09
CA VAL A 167 -9.16 21.91 -1.68
C VAL A 167 -10.24 22.58 -0.83
N ILE A 168 -10.05 22.63 0.49
CA ILE A 168 -11.07 23.11 1.44
C ILE A 168 -10.78 24.53 1.96
N ALA A 169 -9.61 25.10 1.66
CA ALA A 169 -9.19 26.43 2.07
C ALA A 169 -9.35 26.68 3.59
N ASP A 170 -8.92 25.72 4.40
CA ASP A 170 -8.99 25.73 5.87
C ASP A 170 -10.39 25.91 6.49
N ARG A 171 -11.46 25.79 5.70
CA ARG A 171 -12.83 25.84 6.21
C ARG A 171 -13.20 24.52 6.88
N PRO A 172 -14.00 24.53 7.96
CA PRO A 172 -14.62 23.32 8.48
C PRO A 172 -15.47 22.66 7.39
N VAL A 173 -15.32 21.35 7.21
CA VAL A 173 -16.06 20.57 6.21
C VAL A 173 -17.04 19.66 6.92
N SER A 174 -18.32 19.77 6.58
CA SER A 174 -19.35 18.82 6.96
C SER A 174 -19.57 17.79 5.87
N PHE A 175 -20.27 16.70 6.21
CA PHE A 175 -20.67 15.69 5.21
C PHE A 175 -21.44 16.29 4.03
N GLN A 176 -22.26 17.33 4.25
CA GLN A 176 -23.06 17.92 3.16
C GLN A 176 -22.22 18.72 2.17
N ASP A 177 -21.10 19.28 2.63
CA ASP A 177 -20.17 20.01 1.78
C ASP A 177 -19.49 19.09 0.77
N LEU A 178 -19.37 17.79 1.06
CA LEU A 178 -18.86 16.78 0.12
C LEU A 178 -19.67 16.66 -1.18
N HIS A 179 -20.85 17.28 -1.23
CA HIS A 179 -21.74 17.24 -2.40
C HIS A 179 -21.72 18.53 -3.23
N THR A 180 -20.91 19.53 -2.86
CA THR A 180 -20.73 20.71 -3.71
C THR A 180 -20.05 20.33 -5.03
N PRO A 181 -20.23 21.12 -6.10
CA PRO A 181 -19.60 20.83 -7.40
C PRO A 181 -18.07 20.67 -7.30
N GLU A 182 -17.41 21.53 -6.53
CA GLU A 182 -15.94 21.55 -6.40
C GLU A 182 -15.43 20.27 -5.74
N LEU A 183 -16.06 19.84 -4.63
CA LEU A 183 -15.68 18.62 -3.95
C LEU A 183 -16.06 17.36 -4.74
N ARG A 184 -17.14 17.41 -5.54
CA ARG A 184 -17.47 16.31 -6.47
C ARG A 184 -16.48 16.17 -7.60
N ASP A 185 -15.96 17.27 -8.12
CA ASP A 185 -14.89 17.23 -9.12
C ASP A 185 -13.58 16.71 -8.51
N TRP A 186 -13.25 17.10 -7.28
CA TRP A 186 -12.15 16.48 -6.54
C TRP A 186 -12.33 14.96 -6.33
N VAL A 187 -13.52 14.51 -5.92
CA VAL A 187 -13.84 13.08 -5.81
C VAL A 187 -13.64 12.37 -7.15
N ARG A 188 -14.06 12.98 -8.27
CA ARG A 188 -13.85 12.43 -9.61
C ARG A 188 -12.36 12.25 -9.91
N ASP A 189 -11.52 13.21 -9.58
CA ASP A 189 -10.07 13.12 -9.79
C ASP A 189 -9.44 12.01 -8.94
N ARG A 190 -9.91 11.83 -7.70
CA ARG A 190 -9.46 10.72 -6.83
C ARG A 190 -9.89 9.36 -7.35
N VAL A 191 -11.12 9.24 -7.86
CA VAL A 191 -11.60 8.01 -8.53
C VAL A 191 -10.73 7.70 -9.75
N ALA A 192 -10.46 8.67 -10.61
CA ALA A 192 -9.62 8.50 -11.80
C ALA A 192 -8.19 8.05 -11.44
N LEU A 193 -7.61 8.64 -10.40
CA LEU A 193 -6.30 8.25 -9.88
C LEU A 193 -6.30 6.80 -9.37
N ALA A 194 -7.29 6.41 -8.56
CA ALA A 194 -7.41 5.05 -8.06
C ALA A 194 -7.57 4.02 -9.20
N ARG A 195 -8.35 4.33 -10.24
CA ARG A 195 -8.49 3.49 -11.44
C ARG A 195 -7.16 3.31 -12.17
N SER A 196 -6.42 4.40 -12.39
CA SER A 196 -5.10 4.36 -13.04
C SER A 196 -4.10 3.51 -12.23
N SER A 197 -4.12 3.67 -10.91
CA SER A 197 -3.34 2.88 -9.96
C SER A 197 -3.68 1.39 -10.04
N PHE A 198 -4.96 1.01 -10.09
CA PHE A 198 -5.37 -0.38 -10.28
C PHE A 198 -4.97 -0.96 -11.63
N ALA A 199 -5.11 -0.18 -12.72
CA ALA A 199 -4.69 -0.62 -14.05
C ALA A 199 -3.17 -0.90 -14.09
N THR A 200 -2.36 -0.02 -13.49
CA THR A 200 -0.92 -0.21 -13.34
C THR A 200 -0.59 -1.39 -12.43
N GLY A 201 -1.31 -1.49 -11.30
CA GLY A 201 -1.19 -2.58 -10.34
C GLY A 201 -1.42 -3.95 -10.96
N ARG A 202 -2.43 -4.11 -11.83
CA ARG A 202 -2.67 -5.38 -12.55
C ARG A 202 -1.50 -5.75 -13.47
N ARG A 203 -0.88 -4.77 -14.14
CA ARG A 203 0.31 -5.01 -14.97
C ARG A 203 1.52 -5.44 -14.13
N CYS A 204 1.67 -4.88 -12.92
CA CYS A 204 2.68 -5.32 -11.97
C CYS A 204 2.39 -6.75 -11.45
N LEU A 205 1.15 -7.03 -11.03
CA LEU A 205 0.75 -8.36 -10.53
C LEU A 205 0.97 -9.47 -11.57
N ALA A 206 0.78 -9.18 -12.86
CA ALA A 206 1.04 -10.14 -13.93
C ALA A 206 2.51 -10.62 -13.96
N GLN A 207 3.44 -9.83 -13.40
CA GLN A 207 4.87 -10.15 -13.31
C GLN A 207 5.24 -10.88 -12.01
N THR A 208 4.36 -10.92 -11.01
CA THR A 208 4.63 -11.62 -9.75
C THR A 208 4.65 -13.13 -9.98
N GLU A 209 5.67 -13.83 -9.49
CA GLU A 209 5.80 -15.28 -9.72
C GLU A 209 4.80 -16.11 -8.91
N SER A 210 4.48 -15.66 -7.70
CA SER A 210 3.56 -16.35 -6.77
C SER A 210 2.11 -16.28 -7.28
N PRO A 211 1.49 -17.43 -7.67
CA PRO A 211 0.09 -17.44 -8.08
C PRO A 211 -0.86 -17.03 -6.95
N ARG A 212 -0.49 -17.30 -5.69
CA ARG A 212 -1.24 -16.87 -4.51
C ARG A 212 -1.24 -15.36 -4.37
N CYS A 213 -0.08 -14.71 -4.54
CA CYS A 213 -0.01 -13.25 -4.55
C CYS A 213 -0.79 -12.63 -5.70
N ARG A 214 -0.73 -13.23 -6.90
CA ARG A 214 -1.52 -12.75 -8.04
C ARG A 214 -3.02 -12.83 -7.77
N LEU A 215 -3.50 -13.97 -7.31
CA LEU A 215 -4.92 -14.16 -6.99
C LEU A 215 -5.37 -13.22 -5.88
N ALA A 216 -4.61 -13.13 -4.78
CA ALA A 216 -4.89 -12.24 -3.67
C ALA A 216 -4.91 -10.77 -4.13
N GLY A 217 -3.94 -10.34 -4.93
CA GLY A 217 -3.86 -8.99 -5.47
C GLY A 217 -5.04 -8.65 -6.39
N HIS A 218 -5.44 -9.56 -7.28
CA HIS A 218 -6.61 -9.35 -8.15
C HIS A 218 -7.92 -9.30 -7.35
N ALA A 219 -8.10 -10.20 -6.38
CA ALA A 219 -9.28 -10.18 -5.51
C ALA A 219 -9.32 -8.91 -4.66
N TYR A 220 -8.16 -8.45 -4.19
CA TYR A 220 -8.01 -7.19 -3.47
C TYR A 220 -8.46 -6.02 -4.36
N ILE A 221 -7.92 -5.85 -5.57
CA ILE A 221 -8.32 -4.77 -6.50
C ILE A 221 -9.83 -4.82 -6.81
N ALA A 222 -10.38 -6.00 -7.14
CA ALA A 222 -11.79 -6.14 -7.50
C ALA A 222 -12.74 -5.67 -6.38
N ARG A 223 -12.36 -5.90 -5.12
CA ARG A 223 -13.12 -5.40 -3.96
C ARG A 223 -13.25 -3.88 -3.94
N PHE A 224 -12.22 -3.15 -4.35
CA PHE A 224 -12.20 -1.70 -4.34
C PHE A 224 -12.84 -1.09 -5.58
N GLU A 225 -12.69 -1.71 -6.73
CA GLU A 225 -13.35 -1.26 -7.95
C GLU A 225 -14.87 -1.21 -7.81
N TRP A 226 -15.48 -2.13 -7.06
CA TRP A 226 -16.90 -2.06 -6.75
C TRP A 226 -17.30 -0.77 -6.01
N VAL A 227 -16.45 -0.28 -5.10
CA VAL A 227 -16.67 1.01 -4.41
C VAL A 227 -16.61 2.15 -5.43
N LEU A 228 -15.59 2.16 -6.28
CA LEU A 228 -15.43 3.17 -7.32
C LEU A 228 -16.61 3.16 -8.31
N ASP A 229 -17.07 1.98 -8.73
CA ASP A 229 -18.25 1.83 -9.59
C ASP A 229 -19.49 2.44 -8.94
N THR A 230 -19.61 2.28 -7.61
CA THR A 230 -20.73 2.83 -6.83
C THR A 230 -20.66 4.36 -6.77
N VAL A 231 -19.48 4.90 -6.48
CA VAL A 231 -19.25 6.35 -6.46
C VAL A 231 -19.54 6.96 -7.84
N GLU A 232 -19.07 6.35 -8.93
CA GLU A 232 -19.32 6.81 -10.30
C GLU A 232 -20.81 6.76 -10.66
N ARG A 233 -21.52 5.67 -10.33
CA ARG A 233 -22.97 5.54 -10.55
C ARG A 233 -23.78 6.60 -9.82
N ASP A 234 -23.32 7.01 -8.65
CA ASP A 234 -23.95 8.07 -7.86
C ASP A 234 -23.53 9.48 -8.32
N GLY A 235 -22.82 9.58 -9.46
CA GLY A 235 -22.33 10.84 -9.99
C GLY A 235 -21.27 11.49 -9.10
N TYR A 236 -20.38 10.70 -8.50
CA TYR A 236 -19.33 11.16 -7.59
C TYR A 236 -19.85 11.74 -6.27
N ARG A 237 -21.06 11.38 -5.86
CA ARG A 237 -21.59 11.68 -4.52
C ARG A 237 -21.19 10.56 -3.57
N LEU A 238 -20.48 10.90 -2.50
CA LEU A 238 -20.09 9.93 -1.49
C LEU A 238 -21.28 9.56 -0.58
N ARG A 239 -21.34 8.29 -0.17
CA ARG A 239 -22.34 7.83 0.81
C ARG A 239 -21.76 7.94 2.21
N ARG A 240 -22.63 8.06 3.22
CA ARG A 240 -22.22 7.91 4.63
C ARG A 240 -21.72 6.51 4.95
N SER A 241 -22.23 5.50 4.25
CA SER A 241 -21.77 4.12 4.41
C SER A 241 -21.93 3.34 3.10
N TYR A 242 -21.09 2.32 2.95
CA TYR A 242 -21.11 1.39 1.81
C TYR A 242 -21.41 -0.03 2.34
N PRO A 243 -22.68 -0.33 2.70
CA PRO A 243 -23.07 -1.51 3.48
C PRO A 243 -22.95 -2.84 2.73
N GLU A 244 -22.79 -2.83 1.40
CA GLU A 244 -22.79 -4.04 0.58
C GLU A 244 -21.58 -4.97 0.82
N ARG A 245 -20.65 -4.57 1.70
CA ARG A 245 -19.65 -5.44 2.34
C ARG A 245 -20.25 -6.68 3.05
N ALA A 246 -21.52 -6.66 3.43
CA ALA A 246 -22.13 -7.72 4.24
C ALA A 246 -22.94 -8.79 3.47
N THR A 247 -22.98 -8.74 2.13
CA THR A 247 -23.81 -9.70 1.36
C THR A 247 -22.97 -10.73 0.59
N TRP A 248 -23.37 -12.00 0.70
CA TRP A 248 -22.79 -13.16 0.00
C TRP A 248 -22.66 -12.97 -1.53
N ARG A 249 -23.54 -12.15 -2.13
CA ARG A 249 -23.50 -11.78 -3.56
C ARG A 249 -22.30 -10.89 -3.90
N GLY A 250 -21.96 -9.92 -3.05
CA GLY A 250 -20.76 -9.10 -3.22
C GLY A 250 -19.48 -9.94 -3.17
N GLY A 251 -19.44 -10.93 -2.26
CA GLY A 251 -18.32 -11.89 -2.18
C GLY A 251 -18.18 -12.77 -3.43
N LEU A 252 -19.29 -13.23 -4.01
CA LEU A 252 -19.29 -14.04 -5.24
C LEU A 252 -18.83 -13.26 -6.47
N THR A 253 -19.25 -12.00 -6.62
CA THR A 253 -18.81 -11.14 -7.73
C THR A 253 -17.31 -10.85 -7.64
N ILE A 254 -16.80 -10.52 -6.43
CA ILE A 254 -15.36 -10.33 -6.19
C ILE A 254 -14.56 -11.60 -6.53
N ALA A 255 -15.06 -12.78 -6.15
CA ALA A 255 -14.42 -14.05 -6.48
C ALA A 255 -14.43 -14.33 -8.00
N ALA A 256 -15.54 -14.07 -8.68
CA ALA A 256 -15.68 -14.27 -10.13
C ALA A 256 -14.79 -13.30 -10.93
N ASP A 257 -14.69 -12.04 -10.51
CA ASP A 257 -13.85 -11.02 -11.17
C ASP A 257 -12.37 -11.23 -10.89
N GLY A 258 -12.01 -11.64 -9.68
CA GLY A 258 -10.66 -12.08 -9.33
C GLY A 258 -10.21 -13.27 -10.19
N ALA A 259 -11.07 -14.27 -10.35
CA ALA A 259 -10.78 -15.45 -11.18
C ALA A 259 -10.67 -15.09 -12.67
N ARG A 260 -11.59 -14.29 -13.22
CA ARG A 260 -11.55 -13.86 -14.62
C ARG A 260 -10.32 -13.01 -14.94
N SER A 261 -9.96 -12.07 -14.07
CA SER A 261 -8.76 -11.26 -14.26
C SER A 261 -7.47 -12.09 -14.19
N ALA A 262 -7.39 -13.05 -13.26
CA ALA A 262 -6.24 -13.93 -13.13
C ALA A 262 -6.06 -14.84 -14.35
N LEU A 263 -7.17 -15.35 -14.92
CA LEU A 263 -7.16 -16.17 -16.14
C LEU A 263 -6.80 -15.35 -17.39
N ALA A 264 -7.24 -14.09 -17.48
CA ALA A 264 -6.90 -13.19 -18.58
C ALA A 264 -5.40 -12.79 -18.56
N GLY A 265 -4.82 -12.62 -17.37
CA GLY A 265 -3.40 -12.30 -17.18
C GLY A 265 -2.44 -13.49 -17.37
N ALA A 266 -2.95 -14.74 -17.40
CA ALA A 266 -2.14 -15.95 -17.51
C ALA A 266 -1.79 -16.35 -18.97
N ARG A 267 -2.17 -15.56 -19.98
CA ARG A 267 -1.78 -15.84 -21.37
C ARG A 267 -0.26 -15.60 -21.52
N PRO A 268 0.55 -16.62 -21.87
CA PRO A 268 1.98 -16.43 -22.04
C PRO A 268 2.21 -15.49 -23.23
N ALA A 269 2.98 -14.42 -23.00
CA ALA A 269 3.56 -13.66 -24.10
C ALA A 269 4.40 -14.62 -24.93
N ALA A 270 3.98 -14.85 -26.18
CA ALA A 270 4.73 -15.65 -27.13
C ALA A 270 6.16 -15.09 -27.22
N ARG A 271 7.12 -15.92 -26.80
CA ARG A 271 8.55 -15.65 -26.78
C ARG A 271 9.00 -15.27 -28.19
N ARG A 272 9.09 -13.97 -28.49
CA ARG A 272 9.80 -13.47 -29.68
C ARG A 272 11.28 -13.74 -29.48
N THR A 273 11.74 -14.88 -29.99
CA THR A 273 13.15 -15.13 -30.26
C THR A 273 13.62 -14.13 -31.32
N ARG A 274 14.17 -12.98 -30.90
CA ARG A 274 15.00 -12.16 -31.78
C ARG A 274 16.33 -12.88 -31.92
N GLY A 275 16.57 -13.42 -33.12
CA GLY A 275 17.84 -14.00 -33.50
C GLY A 275 18.96 -12.97 -33.34
N VAL A 276 20.02 -13.38 -32.66
CA VAL A 276 21.31 -12.68 -32.66
C VAL A 276 21.90 -12.82 -34.07
N PRO A 277 22.24 -11.73 -34.78
CA PRO A 277 22.98 -11.85 -36.02
C PRO A 277 24.41 -12.26 -35.71
N LYS A 278 24.88 -13.34 -36.36
CA LYS A 278 26.30 -13.70 -36.43
C LYS A 278 27.08 -12.56 -37.12
N PRO A 279 28.20 -12.06 -36.55
CA PRO A 279 29.14 -11.28 -37.34
C PRO A 279 29.90 -12.21 -38.30
N GLY A 280 29.84 -11.87 -39.59
CA GLY A 280 30.65 -12.48 -40.66
C GLY A 280 32.11 -12.02 -40.61
N PRO A 281 33.01 -12.68 -41.35
CA PRO A 281 34.45 -12.60 -41.11
C PRO A 281 35.13 -11.39 -41.79
N ALA A 282 36.06 -10.80 -41.04
CA ALA A 282 37.32 -10.15 -41.41
C ALA A 282 37.43 -9.34 -42.73
N GLU A 283 37.84 -8.07 -42.58
CA GLU A 283 38.78 -7.45 -43.51
C GLU A 283 40.00 -6.91 -42.75
N ARG A 284 41.16 -7.46 -43.11
CA ARG A 284 42.50 -6.94 -42.80
C ARG A 284 42.89 -5.98 -43.93
N SER A 285 43.30 -4.77 -43.60
CA SER A 285 44.27 -3.96 -44.38
C SER A 285 44.68 -2.76 -43.50
N ALA A 286 45.89 -2.70 -42.94
CA ALA A 286 47.15 -2.27 -43.56
C ALA A 286 47.30 -0.73 -43.67
N ASN A 287 48.18 -0.18 -42.82
CA ASN A 287 49.09 0.98 -42.98
C ASN A 287 49.60 1.33 -41.57
N ARG A 288 50.85 1.11 -41.14
CA ARG A 288 52.20 1.44 -41.65
C ARG A 288 52.42 2.94 -41.96
N THR A 289 53.21 3.56 -41.06
CA THR A 289 54.20 4.66 -41.28
C THR A 289 53.61 6.06 -41.56
N VAL A 290 54.09 7.21 -41.04
CA VAL A 290 55.38 7.71 -40.52
C VAL A 290 55.09 8.90 -39.58
N GLY A 291 55.95 9.18 -38.59
CA GLY A 291 56.00 10.45 -37.87
C GLY A 291 56.61 10.32 -36.49
#